data_AF-A0A0G9L8C7-F1
#
_entry.id   AF-A0A0G9L8C7-F1
#
_cell.length_a   1.000
_cell.length_b   1.000
_cell.length_c   1.000
_cell.angle_alpha   90.00
_cell.angle_beta   90.00
_cell.angle_gamma   90.00
#
_symmetry.space_group_name_H-M   'P 1'
#
loop_
_entity.id
_entity.type
_entity.pdbx_description
1 polymer ?
#
loop_
_entity_poly.entity_id
_entity_poly.type
_entity_poly.pdbx_seq_one_letter_code
_entity_poly.pdbx_strand_id
1 'polypeptide(L)'
;MGFLNIALYFSIYSFLGWICEVFYCSVPVKKFINRGFLKGPVCPVYGFGALFVLYIMNWTNVNSAILIFILGGVIASIIEFIADILLEYVFHTRLWNYSNRKFNIKGRVCLFNSTLFATLSVMLIKLIHPIVKNIINRLNMITIVIIAILCIVILLMDIIISVKGIINLNNILRNMNIFKDIKKEFKLNKQRRFIEAFPQLEHKKYMAELKRFKELLKDLRQKNKHE
;
A
#
# COMPACT_ATOMS: atom_id res chain seq x y z
N MET A 1 24.61 -8.19 -0.49
CA MET A 1 24.10 -7.20 -1.47
C MET A 1 24.51 -5.82 -0.98
N GLY A 2 25.02 -4.93 -1.83
CA GLY A 2 25.29 -3.55 -1.44
C GLY A 2 23.99 -2.79 -1.13
N PHE A 3 24.05 -1.83 -0.20
CA PHE A 3 22.91 -1.02 0.24
C PHE A 3 22.13 -0.37 -0.92
N LEU A 4 22.85 0.16 -1.92
CA LEU A 4 22.24 0.81 -3.09
C LEU A 4 21.41 -0.17 -3.94
N ASN A 5 21.86 -1.42 -4.08
CA ASN A 5 21.09 -2.45 -4.79
C ASN A 5 19.82 -2.82 -4.03
N ILE A 6 19.87 -2.84 -2.69
CA ILE A 6 18.68 -3.06 -1.85
C ILE A 6 17.68 -1.92 -2.04
N ALA A 7 18.14 -0.67 -2.08
CA ALA A 7 17.29 0.48 -2.34
C ALA A 7 16.62 0.39 -3.72
N LEU A 8 17.37 0.04 -4.78
CA LEU A 8 16.80 -0.14 -6.12
C LEU A 8 15.79 -1.28 -6.18
N TYR A 9 16.12 -2.44 -5.60
CA TYR A 9 15.20 -3.56 -5.50
C TYR A 9 13.92 -3.18 -4.75
N PHE A 10 14.05 -2.49 -3.61
CA PHE A 10 12.90 -1.97 -2.87
C PHE A 10 12.02 -1.08 -3.74
N SER A 11 12.61 -0.11 -4.44
CA SER A 11 11.87 0.84 -5.27
C SER A 11 11.16 0.15 -6.43
N ILE A 12 11.85 -0.75 -7.14
CA ILE A 12 11.27 -1.51 -8.26
C ILE A 12 10.13 -2.40 -7.78
N TYR A 13 10.32 -3.18 -6.71
CA TYR A 13 9.26 -4.08 -6.23
C TYR A 13 8.09 -3.32 -5.59
N SER A 14 8.35 -2.17 -4.96
CA SER A 14 7.26 -1.31 -4.48
C SER A 14 6.44 -0.71 -5.62
N PHE A 15 7.08 -0.37 -6.75
CA PHE A 15 6.42 0.12 -7.94
C PHE A 15 5.63 -0.99 -8.66
N LEU A 16 6.23 -2.17 -8.84
CA LEU A 16 5.55 -3.34 -9.40
C LEU A 16 4.35 -3.76 -8.54
N GLY A 17 4.49 -3.75 -7.21
CA GLY A 17 3.41 -4.00 -6.28
C GLY A 17 2.27 -2.97 -6.41
N TRP A 18 2.61 -1.69 -6.58
CA TRP A 18 1.62 -0.65 -6.86
C TRP A 18 0.87 -0.90 -8.17
N ILE A 19 1.56 -1.33 -9.24
CA ILE A 19 0.92 -1.72 -10.51
C ILE A 19 -0.07 -2.86 -10.27
N CYS A 20 0.34 -3.94 -9.58
CA CYS A 20 -0.54 -5.05 -9.26
C CYS A 20 -1.79 -4.60 -8.50
N GLU A 21 -1.62 -3.72 -7.52
CA GLU A 21 -2.69 -3.20 -6.67
C GLU A 21 -3.68 -2.33 -7.47
N VAL A 22 -3.17 -1.46 -8.35
CA VAL A 22 -3.96 -0.65 -9.25
C VAL A 22 -4.75 -1.52 -10.20
N PHE A 23 -4.17 -2.56 -10.80
CA PHE A 23 -4.90 -3.48 -11.67
C PHE A 23 -5.98 -4.24 -10.89
N TYR A 24 -5.64 -4.80 -9.73
CA TYR A 24 -6.56 -5.56 -8.91
C TYR A 24 -7.82 -4.76 -8.52
N CYS A 25 -7.68 -3.47 -8.24
CA CYS A 25 -8.81 -2.62 -7.87
C CYS A 25 -9.46 -1.80 -8.99
N SER A 26 -8.72 -1.47 -10.04
CA SER A 26 -9.26 -0.67 -11.14
C SER A 26 -10.09 -1.52 -12.10
N VAL A 27 -9.75 -2.79 -12.29
CA VAL A 27 -10.45 -3.69 -13.22
C VAL A 27 -11.91 -3.95 -12.79
N PRO A 28 -12.23 -4.27 -11.52
CA PRO A 28 -13.61 -4.50 -11.10
C PRO A 28 -14.48 -3.25 -11.14
N VAL A 29 -13.89 -2.06 -10.92
CA VAL A 29 -14.61 -0.78 -10.79
C VAL A 29 -14.61 0.02 -12.10
N LYS A 30 -13.90 -0.46 -13.14
CA LYS A 30 -13.68 0.22 -14.44
C LYS A 30 -13.23 1.67 -14.31
N LYS A 31 -12.49 1.99 -13.23
CA LYS A 31 -11.98 3.33 -12.94
C LYS A 31 -10.57 3.19 -12.42
N PHE A 32 -9.69 4.08 -12.85
CA PHE A 32 -8.34 4.16 -12.30
C PHE A 32 -8.43 4.57 -10.83
N ILE A 33 -8.10 3.63 -9.95
CA ILE A 33 -8.02 3.87 -8.51
C ILE A 33 -6.54 3.76 -8.14
N ASN A 34 -5.93 4.90 -7.81
CA ASN A 34 -4.59 4.92 -7.25
C ASN A 34 -4.64 4.34 -5.82
N ARG A 35 -4.46 3.01 -5.73
CA ARG A 35 -4.52 2.23 -4.51
C ARG A 35 -3.11 2.09 -3.94
N GLY A 36 -2.73 3.10 -3.17
CA GLY A 36 -1.50 3.13 -2.38
C GLY A 36 -1.73 4.00 -1.16
N PHE A 37 -1.16 3.61 -0.02
CA PHE A 37 -1.10 4.52 1.14
C PHE A 37 -0.39 5.81 0.74
N LEU A 38 0.67 5.67 -0.05
CA LEU A 38 1.40 6.77 -0.64
C LEU A 38 0.62 7.47 -1.77
N LYS A 39 0.99 8.72 -2.09
CA LYS A 39 0.38 9.45 -3.23
C LYS A 39 0.99 9.04 -4.55
N GLY A 40 2.30 8.79 -4.56
CA GLY A 40 3.04 8.32 -5.71
C GLY A 40 2.82 6.83 -5.99
N PRO A 41 3.40 6.34 -7.10
CA PRO A 41 3.19 4.98 -7.59
C PRO A 41 4.03 3.96 -6.83
N VAL A 42 3.95 3.96 -5.50
CA VAL A 42 4.82 3.15 -4.65
C VAL A 42 4.00 2.52 -3.54
N CYS A 43 4.10 1.20 -3.40
CA CYS A 43 3.50 0.47 -2.30
C CYS A 43 4.59 -0.20 -1.43
N PRO A 44 5.02 0.45 -0.33
CA PRO A 44 6.12 -0.04 0.51
C PRO A 44 5.95 -1.45 1.06
N VAL A 45 4.70 -1.87 1.33
CA VAL A 45 4.38 -3.22 1.83
C VAL A 45 4.89 -4.29 0.86
N TYR A 46 4.76 -4.07 -0.44
CA TYR A 46 5.27 -4.98 -1.48
C TYR A 46 6.80 -4.92 -1.58
N GLY A 47 7.40 -3.74 -1.45
CA GLY A 47 8.85 -3.59 -1.43
C GLY A 47 9.50 -4.36 -0.27
N PHE A 48 9.00 -4.14 0.95
CA PHE A 48 9.46 -4.90 2.12
C PHE A 48 9.16 -6.40 1.96
N GLY A 49 7.93 -6.75 1.54
CA GLY A 49 7.54 -8.13 1.23
C GLY A 49 8.54 -8.84 0.33
N ALA A 50 8.81 -8.25 -0.83
CA ALA A 50 9.73 -8.77 -1.81
C ALA A 50 11.16 -8.91 -1.28
N LEU A 51 11.67 -7.89 -0.58
CA LEU A 51 13.01 -7.94 0.00
C LEU A 51 13.16 -9.03 1.07
N PHE A 52 12.19 -9.17 1.97
CA PHE A 52 12.23 -10.21 3.01
C PHE A 52 12.13 -11.61 2.41
N VAL A 53 11.24 -11.81 1.43
CA VAL A 53 11.14 -13.08 0.70
C VAL A 53 12.48 -13.39 0.00
N LEU A 54 13.06 -12.43 -0.72
CA LEU A 54 14.35 -12.60 -1.37
C LEU A 54 15.48 -12.94 -0.40
N TYR A 55 15.56 -12.21 0.71
CA TYR A 55 16.57 -12.44 1.73
C TYR A 55 16.46 -13.83 2.34
N ILE A 56 15.25 -14.25 2.75
CA ILE A 56 15.02 -15.56 3.37
C ILE A 56 15.25 -16.69 2.37
N MET A 57 14.75 -16.59 1.13
CA MET A 57 14.98 -17.64 0.13
C MET A 57 16.47 -17.81 -0.18
N ASN A 58 17.21 -16.69 -0.29
CA ASN A 58 18.65 -16.73 -0.54
C ASN A 58 19.44 -17.24 0.67
N TRP A 59 19.03 -16.90 1.89
CA TRP A 59 19.70 -17.37 3.12
C TRP A 59 19.48 -18.86 3.37
N THR A 60 18.28 -19.37 3.07
CA THR A 60 17.89 -20.78 3.27
C THR A 60 18.17 -21.67 2.05
N ASN A 61 18.68 -21.11 0.94
CA ASN A 61 18.89 -21.79 -0.34
C ASN A 61 17.64 -22.54 -0.86
N VAL A 62 16.45 -22.03 -0.55
CA VAL A 62 15.20 -22.65 -0.95
C VAL A 62 14.92 -22.36 -2.42
N ASN A 63 14.88 -23.42 -3.23
CA ASN A 63 14.57 -23.34 -4.66
C ASN A 63 13.25 -24.03 -5.05
N SER A 64 12.65 -24.82 -4.15
CA SER A 64 11.37 -25.49 -4.44
C SER A 64 10.24 -24.46 -4.52
N ALA A 65 9.45 -24.49 -5.60
CA ALA A 65 8.33 -23.59 -5.78
C ALA A 65 7.28 -23.71 -4.66
N ILE A 66 7.07 -24.93 -4.13
CA ILE A 66 6.15 -25.20 -3.04
C ILE A 66 6.62 -24.54 -1.75
N LEU A 67 7.92 -24.66 -1.43
CA LEU A 67 8.48 -24.01 -0.24
C LEU A 67 8.47 -22.49 -0.36
N ILE A 68 8.77 -21.94 -1.54
CA ILE A 68 8.67 -20.50 -1.81
C ILE A 68 7.23 -20.01 -1.65
N PHE A 69 6.24 -20.79 -2.11
CA PHE A 69 4.83 -20.48 -1.95
C PHE A 69 4.46 -20.38 -0.46
N ILE A 70 4.78 -21.41 0.32
CA ILE A 70 4.43 -21.47 1.75
C ILE A 70 5.14 -20.35 2.52
N LEU A 71 6.47 -20.28 2.43
CA LEU A 71 7.26 -19.30 3.17
C LEU A 71 6.97 -17.88 2.71
N GLY A 72 6.84 -17.66 1.39
CA GLY A 72 6.50 -16.37 0.82
C GLY A 72 5.13 -15.88 1.28
N GLY A 73 4.13 -16.75 1.28
CA GLY A 73 2.81 -16.46 1.82
C GLY A 73 2.84 -16.08 3.30
N VAL A 74 3.61 -16.80 4.12
CA VAL A 74 3.79 -16.49 5.55
C VAL A 74 4.47 -15.14 5.76
N ILE A 75 5.60 -14.89 5.08
CA ILE A 75 6.35 -13.63 5.19
C ILE A 75 5.49 -12.44 4.77
N ALA A 76 4.82 -12.53 3.63
CA ALA A 76 3.95 -11.48 3.14
C ALA A 76 2.78 -11.21 4.10
N SER A 77 2.20 -12.27 4.66
CA SER A 77 1.13 -12.18 5.67
C SER A 77 1.60 -11.48 6.95
N ILE A 78 2.81 -11.79 7.43
CA ILE A 78 3.40 -11.12 8.60
C ILE A 78 3.60 -9.63 8.32
N ILE A 79 4.11 -9.29 7.14
CA ILE A 79 4.35 -7.89 6.76
C ILE A 79 3.04 -7.12 6.59
N GLU A 80 2.01 -7.71 5.98
CA GLU A 80 0.67 -7.14 5.89
C GLU A 80 0.09 -6.90 7.30
N PHE A 81 0.23 -7.87 8.20
CA PHE A 81 -0.25 -7.78 9.57
C PHE A 81 0.44 -6.66 10.36
N ILE A 82 1.77 -6.56 10.26
CA ILE A 82 2.56 -5.50 10.92
C ILE A 82 2.19 -4.13 10.36
N ALA A 83 2.02 -4.02 9.03
CA ALA A 83 1.65 -2.75 8.40
C ALA A 83 0.27 -2.25 8.89
N ASP A 84 -0.72 -3.15 9.00
CA ASP A 84 -2.04 -2.81 9.53
C ASP A 84 -2.00 -2.40 11.00
N ILE A 85 -1.22 -3.10 11.83
CA ILE A 85 -1.04 -2.73 13.26
C ILE A 85 -0.35 -1.37 13.41
N LEU A 86 0.72 -1.14 12.66
CA LEU A 86 1.46 0.12 12.72
C LEU A 86 0.54 1.29 12.38
N LEU A 87 -0.28 1.14 11.34
CA LEU A 87 -1.22 2.18 10.95
C LEU A 87 -2.32 2.39 11.98
N GLU A 88 -2.86 1.31 12.56
CA GLU A 88 -3.87 1.41 13.61
C GLU A 88 -3.30 2.07 14.87
N TYR A 89 -2.08 1.74 15.27
CA TYR A 89 -1.46 2.30 16.45
C TYR A 89 -1.14 3.79 16.29
N VAL A 90 -0.53 4.17 15.16
CA VAL A 90 -0.07 5.55 14.93
C VAL A 90 -1.23 6.49 14.54
N PHE A 91 -2.19 6.01 13.77
CA PHE A 91 -3.24 6.85 13.19
C PHE A 91 -4.67 6.44 13.58
N HIS A 92 -4.85 5.43 14.43
CA HIS A 92 -6.16 4.88 14.79
C HIS A 92 -7.00 4.47 13.58
N THR A 93 -6.34 4.18 12.45
CA THR A 93 -6.97 3.94 11.15
C THR A 93 -6.56 2.59 10.62
N ARG A 94 -7.53 1.83 10.11
CA ARG A 94 -7.32 0.59 9.35
C ARG A 94 -7.75 0.84 7.91
N LEU A 95 -6.93 0.47 6.93
CA LEU A 95 -7.22 0.70 5.51
C LEU A 95 -8.07 -0.40 4.90
N TRP A 96 -7.99 -1.60 5.45
CA TRP A 96 -8.73 -2.77 5.01
C TRP A 96 -9.32 -3.51 6.21
N ASN A 97 -10.40 -4.25 5.97
CA ASN A 97 -10.99 -5.12 6.97
C ASN A 97 -11.45 -6.43 6.32
N TYR A 98 -10.79 -7.53 6.67
CA TYR A 98 -11.10 -8.88 6.19
C TYR A 98 -11.95 -9.71 7.15
N SER A 99 -12.64 -9.09 8.12
CA SER A 99 -13.45 -9.82 9.12
C SER A 99 -14.53 -10.72 8.48
N ASN A 100 -15.03 -10.34 7.30
CA ASN A 100 -16.04 -11.11 6.56
C ASN A 100 -15.44 -12.18 5.63
N ARG A 101 -14.12 -12.39 5.64
CA ARG A 101 -13.44 -13.40 4.82
C ARG A 101 -13.16 -14.66 5.65
N LYS A 102 -13.24 -15.83 5.00
CA LYS A 102 -12.90 -17.12 5.63
C LYS A 102 -11.41 -17.14 6.04
N PHE A 103 -11.11 -17.81 7.15
CA PHE A 103 -9.75 -17.95 7.69
C PHE A 103 -9.02 -16.61 7.83
N ASN A 104 -9.72 -15.60 8.35
CA ASN A 104 -9.11 -14.32 8.67
C ASN A 104 -8.49 -14.32 10.08
N ILE A 105 -7.41 -13.56 10.25
CA ILE A 105 -6.77 -13.35 11.55
C ILE A 105 -7.07 -11.92 11.98
N LYS A 106 -7.98 -11.75 12.95
CA LYS A 106 -8.43 -10.44 13.49
C LYS A 106 -8.88 -9.45 12.39
N GLY A 107 -9.36 -9.97 11.25
CA GLY A 107 -9.68 -9.18 10.06
C GLY A 107 -8.50 -8.43 9.44
N ARG A 108 -7.25 -8.75 9.78
CA ARG A 108 -6.04 -8.06 9.26
C ARG A 108 -5.46 -8.75 8.04
N VAL A 109 -5.44 -10.07 8.07
CA VAL A 109 -4.96 -10.97 7.01
C VAL A 109 -6.03 -12.01 6.76
N CYS A 110 -6.14 -12.52 5.53
CA CYS A 110 -7.01 -13.65 5.21
C CYS A 110 -6.33 -14.63 4.28
N LEU A 111 -6.72 -15.90 4.36
CA LEU A 111 -6.12 -16.97 3.57
C LEU A 111 -6.12 -16.68 2.06
N PHE A 112 -7.21 -16.11 1.54
CA PHE A 112 -7.30 -15.75 0.12
C PHE A 112 -6.18 -14.78 -0.30
N ASN A 113 -5.99 -13.69 0.43
CA ASN A 113 -4.89 -12.74 0.15
C ASN A 113 -3.52 -13.39 0.38
N SER A 114 -3.36 -14.18 1.44
CA SER A 114 -2.12 -14.91 1.70
C SER A 114 -1.75 -15.84 0.53
N THR A 115 -2.73 -16.52 -0.08
CA THR A 115 -2.49 -17.36 -1.27
C THR A 115 -2.13 -16.54 -2.51
N LEU A 116 -2.71 -15.35 -2.69
CA LEU A 116 -2.31 -14.45 -3.77
C LEU A 116 -0.87 -13.96 -3.57
N PHE A 117 -0.50 -13.54 -2.36
CA PHE A 117 0.86 -13.15 -2.04
C PHE A 117 1.87 -14.30 -2.15
N ALA A 118 1.45 -15.52 -1.79
CA ALA A 118 2.25 -16.72 -1.98
C ALA A 118 2.56 -16.96 -3.47
N THR A 119 1.55 -16.88 -4.35
CA THR A 119 1.73 -16.98 -5.81
C THR A 119 2.66 -15.88 -6.32
N LEU A 120 2.45 -14.64 -5.89
CA LEU A 120 3.32 -13.51 -6.25
C LEU A 120 4.77 -13.71 -5.77
N SER A 121 4.97 -14.34 -4.62
CA SER A 121 6.32 -14.67 -4.11
C SER A 121 7.02 -15.68 -5.00
N VAL A 122 6.31 -16.70 -5.49
CA VAL A 122 6.87 -17.66 -6.46
C VAL A 122 7.24 -16.96 -7.76
N MET A 123 6.33 -16.14 -8.32
CA MET A 123 6.59 -15.37 -9.54
C MET A 123 7.76 -14.39 -9.35
N LEU A 124 7.85 -13.76 -8.19
CA LEU A 124 8.95 -12.86 -7.84
C LEU A 124 10.29 -13.60 -7.89
N ILE A 125 10.43 -14.70 -7.16
CA ILE A 125 11.69 -15.43 -7.05
C ILE A 125 12.10 -16.08 -8.39
N LYS A 126 11.14 -16.68 -9.10
CA LYS A 126 11.43 -17.51 -10.28
C LYS A 126 11.50 -16.72 -11.58
N LEU A 127 10.78 -15.60 -11.69
CA LEU A 127 10.65 -14.87 -12.96
C LEU A 127 11.14 -13.42 -12.82
N ILE A 128 10.58 -12.65 -11.89
CA ILE A 128 10.79 -11.20 -11.84
C ILE A 128 12.20 -10.86 -11.34
N HIS A 129 12.65 -11.46 -10.23
CA HIS A 129 13.93 -11.15 -9.61
C HIS A 129 15.12 -11.44 -10.52
N PRO A 130 15.22 -12.60 -11.22
CA PRO A 130 16.29 -12.84 -12.17
C PRO A 130 16.39 -11.76 -13.26
N ILE A 131 15.25 -11.31 -13.79
CA ILE A 131 15.18 -10.25 -14.81
C ILE A 131 15.68 -8.93 -14.22
N VAL A 132 15.14 -8.52 -13.07
CA VAL A 132 15.49 -7.26 -12.40
C VAL A 132 16.98 -7.24 -12.00
N LYS A 133 17.49 -8.36 -11.47
CA LYS A 133 18.90 -8.52 -11.11
C LYS A 133 19.81 -8.40 -12.34
N ASN A 134 19.45 -9.03 -13.47
CA ASN A 134 20.21 -8.91 -14.71
C ASN A 134 20.23 -7.47 -15.24
N ILE A 135 19.11 -6.75 -15.16
CA ILE A 135 19.05 -5.34 -15.56
C ILE A 135 19.97 -4.49 -14.67
N ILE A 136 19.87 -4.62 -13.34
CA ILE A 136 20.70 -3.83 -12.41
C ILE A 136 22.19 -4.15 -12.58
N ASN A 137 22.55 -5.41 -12.81
CA ASN A 137 23.95 -5.82 -13.00
C ASN A 137 24.57 -5.26 -14.30
N ARG A 138 23.76 -4.82 -15.27
CA ARG A 138 24.26 -4.18 -16.51
C ARG A 138 24.53 -2.68 -16.34
N LEU A 139 24.09 -2.08 -15.24
CA LEU A 139 24.28 -0.67 -14.97
C LEU A 139 25.67 -0.44 -14.36
N ASN A 140 26.30 0.69 -14.72
CA ASN A 140 27.53 1.10 -14.06
C ASN A 140 27.24 1.64 -12.64
N MET A 141 28.28 1.70 -11.80
CA MET A 141 28.13 2.08 -10.39
C MET A 141 27.58 3.50 -10.22
N ILE A 142 27.99 4.44 -11.08
CA ILE A 142 27.53 5.83 -11.03
C ILE A 142 26.02 5.92 -11.29
N THR A 143 25.53 5.22 -12.31
CA THR A 143 24.11 5.13 -12.63
C THR A 143 23.32 4.52 -11.47
N ILE A 144 23.83 3.46 -10.85
CA ILE A 144 23.20 2.84 -9.66
C ILE A 144 23.08 3.86 -8.53
N VAL A 145 24.15 4.60 -8.22
CA VAL A 145 24.15 5.63 -7.16
C VAL A 145 23.10 6.71 -7.45
N ILE A 146 23.11 7.28 -8.66
CA ILE A 146 22.21 8.37 -9.04
C ILE A 146 20.74 7.92 -8.95
N ILE A 147 20.41 6.77 -9.55
CA ILE A 147 19.04 6.25 -9.54
C ILE A 147 18.60 5.93 -8.11
N ALA A 148 19.47 5.28 -7.31
CA ALA A 148 19.13 4.93 -5.93
C ALA A 148 18.83 6.16 -5.08
N ILE A 149 19.67 7.22 -5.18
CA ILE A 149 19.45 8.48 -4.46
C ILE A 149 18.14 9.13 -4.89
N LEU A 150 17.87 9.23 -6.20
CA LEU A 150 16.62 9.80 -6.72
C LEU A 150 15.40 9.03 -6.21
N CYS A 151 15.44 7.70 -6.26
CA CYS A 151 14.36 6.86 -5.75
C CYS A 151 14.13 7.06 -4.25
N ILE A 152 15.20 7.15 -3.45
CA ILE A 152 15.09 7.40 -2.00
C ILE A 152 14.48 8.78 -1.73
N VAL A 153 14.94 9.83 -2.41
CA VAL A 153 14.41 11.20 -2.22
C VAL A 153 12.93 11.26 -2.57
N ILE A 154 12.52 10.69 -3.71
CA ILE A 154 11.12 10.65 -4.14
C ILE A 154 10.27 9.88 -3.12
N LEU A 155 10.74 8.72 -2.67
CA LEU A 155 10.05 7.92 -1.66
C LEU A 155 9.86 8.69 -0.35
N LEU A 156 10.91 9.36 0.14
CA LEU A 156 10.84 10.15 1.38
C LEU A 156 9.85 11.31 1.25
N MET A 157 9.87 12.04 0.13
CA MET A 157 8.91 13.11 -0.12
C MET A 157 7.47 12.58 -0.13
N ASP A 158 7.24 11.46 -0.79
CA ASP A 158 5.92 10.85 -0.89
C ASP A 158 5.41 10.34 0.47
N ILE A 159 6.28 9.75 1.28
CA ILE A 159 5.98 9.37 2.67
C ILE A 159 5.55 10.60 3.48
N ILE A 160 6.34 11.69 3.43
CA ILE A 160 6.01 12.93 4.16
C ILE A 160 4.65 13.48 3.74
N ILE A 161 4.38 13.55 2.44
CA ILE A 161 3.11 14.08 1.92
C ILE A 161 1.94 13.19 2.33
N SER A 162 2.13 11.87 2.34
CA SER A 162 1.08 10.89 2.64
C SER A 162 0.76 10.83 4.13
N VAL A 163 1.78 10.88 4.99
CA VAL A 163 1.62 11.02 6.44
C VAL A 163 0.91 12.33 6.80
N LYS A 164 1.30 13.46 6.19
CA LYS A 164 0.56 14.73 6.35
C LYS A 164 -0.90 14.61 5.93
N GLY A 165 -1.17 13.81 4.88
CA GLY A 165 -2.52 13.50 4.41
C GLY A 165 -3.39 12.85 5.49
N ILE A 166 -2.90 11.79 6.12
CA ILE A 166 -3.66 11.04 7.12
C ILE A 166 -3.80 11.81 8.45
N ILE A 167 -2.77 12.55 8.87
CA ILE A 167 -2.85 13.44 10.04
C ILE A 167 -3.93 14.50 9.81
N ASN A 168 -3.99 15.08 8.61
CA ASN A 168 -5.02 16.04 8.27
C ASN A 168 -6.42 15.39 8.21
N LEU A 169 -6.55 14.15 7.73
CA LEU A 169 -7.81 13.40 7.81
C LEU A 169 -8.25 13.23 9.27
N ASN A 170 -7.36 12.80 10.16
CA ASN A 170 -7.65 12.65 11.59
C ASN A 170 -8.06 13.98 12.23
N ASN A 171 -7.42 15.09 11.88
CA ASN A 171 -7.80 16.43 12.33
C ASN A 171 -9.17 16.85 11.80
N ILE A 172 -9.53 16.47 10.57
CA ILE A 172 -10.86 16.73 10.01
C ILE A 172 -11.92 15.93 10.77
N LEU A 173 -11.68 14.65 11.03
CA LEU A 173 -12.59 13.78 11.77
C LEU A 173 -12.80 14.29 13.20
N ARG A 174 -11.72 14.65 13.91
CA ARG A 174 -11.76 15.21 15.27
C ARG A 174 -12.59 16.50 15.37
N ASN A 175 -12.48 17.38 14.38
CA ASN A 175 -13.10 18.70 14.41
C ASN A 175 -14.33 18.79 13.49
N MET A 176 -14.93 17.66 13.13
CA MET A 176 -16.01 17.61 12.11
C MET A 176 -17.22 18.46 12.48
N ASN A 177 -17.51 18.62 13.77
CA ASN A 177 -18.63 19.40 14.28
C ASN A 177 -18.35 20.93 14.31
N ILE A 178 -17.10 21.36 14.08
CA ILE A 178 -16.66 22.75 14.21
C ILE A 178 -16.49 23.43 12.84
N PHE A 179 -16.27 22.67 11.77
CA PHE A 179 -16.06 23.26 10.43
C PHE A 179 -17.37 23.76 9.80
N LYS A 180 -17.37 25.04 9.38
CA LYS A 180 -18.42 25.62 8.50
C LYS A 180 -18.49 24.87 7.17
N ASP A 181 -19.68 24.76 6.59
CA ASP A 181 -19.99 23.91 5.43
C ASP A 181 -19.07 24.16 4.22
N ILE A 182 -18.83 25.41 3.83
CA ILE A 182 -17.95 25.74 2.68
C ILE A 182 -16.49 25.28 2.91
N LYS A 183 -15.93 25.52 4.10
CA LYS A 183 -14.57 25.09 4.45
C LYS A 183 -14.47 23.56 4.57
N LYS A 184 -15.59 22.93 4.92
CA LYS A 184 -15.75 21.49 5.02
C LYS A 184 -15.70 20.86 3.63
N GLU A 185 -16.48 21.36 2.67
CA GLU A 185 -16.52 20.85 1.29
C GLU A 185 -15.14 20.90 0.60
N PHE A 186 -14.41 22.01 0.73
CA PHE A 186 -13.08 22.12 0.15
C PHE A 186 -12.07 21.11 0.76
N LYS A 187 -12.09 20.96 2.09
CA LYS A 187 -11.23 19.98 2.79
C LYS A 187 -11.62 18.54 2.50
N LEU A 188 -12.93 18.27 2.40
CA LEU A 188 -13.51 16.98 2.02
C LEU A 188 -12.99 16.56 0.64
N ASN A 189 -13.11 17.44 -0.36
CA ASN A 189 -12.71 17.13 -1.73
C ASN A 189 -11.20 16.83 -1.84
N LYS A 190 -10.38 17.52 -1.05
CA LYS A 190 -8.92 17.26 -0.98
C LYS A 190 -8.56 15.87 -0.45
N GLN A 191 -9.41 15.28 0.39
CA GLN A 191 -9.20 13.95 0.99
C GLN A 191 -9.99 12.84 0.29
N ARG A 192 -10.78 13.19 -0.72
CA ARG A 192 -11.62 12.27 -1.49
C ARG A 192 -10.85 11.06 -2.03
N ARG A 193 -9.66 11.30 -2.60
CA ARG A 193 -8.77 10.23 -3.11
C ARG A 193 -8.57 9.12 -2.08
N PHE A 194 -8.31 9.50 -0.82
CA PHE A 194 -7.96 8.53 0.22
C PHE A 194 -9.15 7.64 0.58
N ILE A 195 -10.35 8.22 0.66
CA ILE A 195 -11.58 7.46 0.93
C ILE A 195 -11.97 6.57 -0.26
N GLU A 196 -11.82 7.06 -1.49
CA GLU A 196 -12.12 6.28 -2.70
C GLU A 196 -11.13 5.11 -2.87
N ALA A 197 -9.85 5.32 -2.54
CA ALA A 197 -8.82 4.28 -2.60
C ALA A 197 -9.01 3.18 -1.54
N PHE A 198 -9.61 3.53 -0.38
CA PHE A 198 -9.82 2.61 0.74
C PHE A 198 -11.29 2.58 1.18
N PRO A 199 -12.18 1.86 0.46
CA PRO A 199 -13.61 1.81 0.78
C PRO A 199 -13.89 1.23 2.17
N GLN A 200 -13.12 0.21 2.53
CA GLN A 200 -13.17 -0.49 3.82
C GLN A 200 -12.42 0.24 4.94
N LEU A 201 -11.98 1.49 4.71
CA LEU A 201 -11.29 2.26 5.73
C LEU A 201 -12.17 2.43 6.97
N GLU A 202 -11.58 2.14 8.13
CA GLU A 202 -12.17 2.28 9.46
C GLU A 202 -11.29 3.17 10.33
N HIS A 203 -11.92 4.05 11.13
CA HIS A 203 -11.22 4.85 12.12
C HIS A 203 -11.74 4.49 13.52
N LYS A 204 -10.87 3.93 14.38
CA LYS A 204 -11.25 3.38 15.69
C LYS A 204 -11.78 4.43 16.66
N LYS A 205 -11.25 5.65 16.61
CA LYS A 205 -11.67 6.76 17.49
C LYS A 205 -12.87 7.57 17.00
N TYR A 206 -13.02 7.78 15.69
CA TYR A 206 -13.99 8.71 15.09
C TYR A 206 -14.81 8.01 14.00
N MET A 207 -15.42 6.88 14.36
CA MET A 207 -16.13 6.01 13.41
C MET A 207 -17.40 6.66 12.88
N ALA A 208 -18.16 7.35 13.75
CA ALA A 208 -19.39 8.04 13.38
C ALA A 208 -19.11 9.22 12.44
N GLU A 209 -18.09 10.00 12.75
CA GLU A 209 -17.62 11.12 11.93
C GLU A 209 -17.12 10.63 10.58
N LEU A 210 -16.37 9.52 10.55
CA LEU A 210 -15.94 8.92 9.29
C LEU A 210 -17.13 8.47 8.43
N LYS A 211 -18.17 7.89 9.03
CA LYS A 211 -19.38 7.50 8.31
C LYS A 211 -20.07 8.72 7.69
N ARG A 212 -20.26 9.79 8.49
CA ARG A 212 -20.81 11.07 8.03
C ARG A 212 -19.94 11.71 6.93
N PHE A 213 -18.62 11.62 7.06
CA PHE A 213 -17.67 12.08 6.04
C PHE A 213 -17.88 11.37 4.70
N LYS A 214 -18.05 10.03 4.72
CA LYS A 214 -18.29 9.22 3.52
C LYS A 214 -19.65 9.55 2.88
N GLU A 215 -20.67 9.86 3.67
CA GLU A 215 -22.00 10.27 3.18
C GLU A 215 -21.93 11.64 2.49
N LEU A 216 -21.35 12.65 3.14
CA LEU A 216 -21.15 13.99 2.56
C LEU A 216 -20.40 13.97 1.23
N LEU A 217 -19.37 13.12 1.10
CA LEU A 217 -18.64 12.96 -0.17
C LEU A 217 -19.50 12.35 -1.28
N LYS A 218 -20.47 11.49 -0.96
CA LYS A 218 -21.41 10.94 -1.94
C LYS A 218 -22.39 12.02 -2.40
N ASP A 219 -22.89 12.85 -1.49
CA ASP A 219 -23.83 13.93 -1.80
C ASP A 219 -23.20 15.00 -2.70
N LEU A 220 -21.97 15.42 -2.38
CA LEU A 220 -21.19 16.33 -3.23
C LEU A 220 -20.99 15.79 -4.65
N ARG A 221 -20.83 14.47 -4.79
CA ARG A 221 -20.68 13.83 -6.09
C ARG A 221 -21.96 13.83 -6.89
N GLN A 222 -23.11 13.73 -6.24
CA GLN A 222 -24.41 13.81 -6.91
C GLN A 222 -24.68 15.25 -7.39
N LYS A 223 -24.40 16.26 -6.55
CA LYS A 223 -24.53 17.68 -6.95
C LYS A 223 -23.70 18.03 -8.18
N ASN A 224 -22.41 17.69 -8.19
CA ASN A 224 -21.52 17.98 -9.33
C ASN A 224 -21.80 17.16 -10.61
N LYS A 225 -22.76 16.22 -10.59
CA LYS A 225 -23.21 15.48 -11.78
C LYS A 225 -24.44 16.09 -12.43
N HIS A 226 -25.11 17.00 -11.72
CA HIS A 226 -26.34 17.67 -12.14
C HIS A 226 -26.12 19.16 -12.45
N GLU A 227 -24.87 19.63 -12.35
CA GLU A 227 -24.34 20.88 -12.91
C GLU A 227 -23.57 20.58 -14.19
#